data_AF-A0A6J8DR92-F1
#
_entry.id   AF-A0A6J8DR92-F1
#
_cell.length_a   1.000
_cell.length_b   1.000
_cell.length_c   1.000
_cell.angle_alpha   90.00
_cell.angle_beta   90.00
_cell.angle_gamma   90.00
#
_symmetry.space_group_name_H-M   'P 1'
#
loop_
_entity.id
_entity.type
_entity.pdbx_description
1 polymer ?
#
loop_
_entity_poly.entity_id
_entity_poly.type
_entity_poly.pdbx_seq_one_letter_code
_entity_poly.pdbx_strand_id
1 'polypeptide(L)'
;MVDRLVNSEANCRRIAFIEQCFGASGQPLALPGRALVGEGVLTKMCRKKPKPRQFFLFNDVLVYGSIIISKKKYNRQHLISLEDVKLENVDDEMSLRNGWKIISPSKSFVVYAATATEKSQWMSHIRKCVNDLLLKRGITQNSENDSPVWVPDSDASTCMHCKKSQFSLINRKHHCRKCGMVVCNACSNQKWLLPQQSSHPLRVCLTCYMQLTKSKNMTGVTPTPVHDDTSGEDTSDEEDDDRTDGATGEAQDDTFTAYDVIN
;
A
#
# COMPACT_ATOMS: atom_id res chain seq x y z
N MET A 1 -24.32 -4.73 -8.42
CA MET A 1 -24.79 -5.01 -7.03
C MET A 1 -24.15 -4.05 -6.03
N VAL A 2 -22.83 -3.85 -6.07
CA VAL A 2 -22.09 -2.78 -5.34
C VAL A 2 -22.71 -1.40 -5.57
N ASP A 3 -23.16 -1.10 -6.80
CA ASP A 3 -23.69 0.22 -7.18
C ASP A 3 -24.99 0.63 -6.45
N ARG A 4 -25.76 -0.31 -5.87
CA ARG A 4 -26.95 0.01 -5.06
C ARG A 4 -26.59 0.45 -3.63
N LEU A 5 -25.40 0.12 -3.14
CA LEU A 5 -25.01 0.30 -1.73
C LEU A 5 -24.07 1.48 -1.51
N VAL A 6 -23.28 1.84 -2.53
CA VAL A 6 -22.38 3.00 -2.54
C VAL A 6 -23.08 4.27 -2.04
N ASN A 7 -24.33 4.48 -2.45
CA ASN A 7 -25.12 5.65 -2.10
C ASN A 7 -26.14 5.40 -0.97
N SER A 8 -26.05 4.26 -0.28
CA SER A 8 -26.95 3.99 0.84
C SER A 8 -26.55 4.81 2.07
N GLU A 9 -27.54 5.30 2.81
CA GLU A 9 -27.31 6.00 4.07
C GLU A 9 -26.55 5.12 5.09
N ALA A 10 -26.81 3.81 5.05
CA ALA A 10 -26.10 2.82 5.87
C ALA A 10 -24.60 2.76 5.54
N ASN A 11 -24.21 2.81 4.26
CA ASN A 11 -22.80 2.89 3.87
C ASN A 11 -22.18 4.19 4.39
N CYS A 12 -22.78 5.35 4.13
CA CYS A 12 -22.25 6.64 4.60
C CYS A 12 -22.03 6.67 6.12
N ARG A 13 -22.99 6.17 6.91
CA ARG A 13 -22.88 6.08 8.38
C ARG A 13 -21.72 5.18 8.82
N ARG A 14 -21.53 4.03 8.15
CA ARG A 14 -20.41 3.12 8.45
C ARG A 14 -19.05 3.76 8.14
N ILE A 15 -18.92 4.45 7.00
CA ILE A 15 -17.67 5.14 6.64
C ILE A 15 -17.36 6.25 7.65
N ALA A 16 -18.35 7.08 8.00
CA ALA A 16 -18.19 8.14 8.98
C ALA A 16 -17.78 7.60 10.36
N PHE A 17 -18.34 6.45 10.77
CA PHE A 17 -17.93 5.79 12.01
C PHE A 17 -16.45 5.38 11.98
N ILE A 18 -15.98 4.79 10.87
CA ILE A 18 -14.56 4.42 10.73
C ILE A 18 -13.65 5.65 10.80
N GLU A 19 -14.00 6.74 10.11
CA GLU A 19 -13.26 8.01 10.19
C GLU A 19 -13.20 8.54 11.62
N GLN A 20 -14.32 8.50 12.35
CA GLN A 20 -14.38 8.90 13.75
C GLN A 20 -13.44 8.05 14.62
N CYS A 21 -13.34 6.74 14.38
CA CYS A 21 -12.41 5.88 15.12
C CYS A 21 -10.94 6.24 14.88
N PHE A 22 -10.56 6.75 13.70
CA PHE A 22 -9.21 7.28 13.45
C PHE A 22 -9.00 8.71 13.96
N GLY A 23 -10.10 9.46 14.15
CA GLY A 23 -10.11 10.83 14.62
C GLY A 23 -9.29 11.78 13.74
N ALA A 24 -8.77 12.86 14.33
CA ALA A 24 -8.01 13.89 13.61
C ALA A 24 -6.71 13.39 12.97
N SER A 25 -6.24 12.20 13.32
CA SER A 25 -5.03 11.59 12.75
C SER A 25 -5.30 10.79 11.46
N GLY A 26 -6.58 10.56 11.13
CA GLY A 26 -7.01 9.85 9.93
C GLY A 26 -7.18 10.76 8.72
N GLN A 27 -7.03 10.15 7.55
CA GLN A 27 -7.43 10.71 6.26
C GLN A 27 -8.92 10.40 5.99
N PRO A 28 -9.60 11.29 5.25
CA PRO A 28 -10.98 11.07 4.82
C PRO A 28 -11.12 9.80 3.97
N LEU A 29 -12.13 9.00 4.30
CA LEU A 29 -12.56 7.80 3.60
C LEU A 29 -13.86 8.02 2.83
N ALA A 30 -14.71 8.98 3.21
CA ALA A 30 -15.99 9.26 2.54
C ALA A 30 -15.79 9.89 1.15
N LEU A 31 -15.57 9.05 0.13
CA LEU A 31 -15.46 9.45 -1.27
C LEU A 31 -16.65 8.97 -2.10
N PRO A 32 -17.08 9.73 -3.13
CA PRO A 32 -18.08 9.26 -4.09
C PRO A 32 -17.66 7.94 -4.73
N GLY A 33 -18.58 6.97 -4.85
CA GLY A 33 -18.24 5.67 -5.42
C GLY A 33 -17.69 4.64 -4.42
N ARG A 34 -17.28 5.06 -3.22
CA ARG A 34 -16.67 4.18 -2.22
C ARG A 34 -17.70 3.48 -1.35
N ALA A 35 -17.57 2.16 -1.21
CA ALA A 35 -18.41 1.34 -0.35
C ALA A 35 -17.56 0.45 0.55
N LEU A 36 -17.95 0.33 1.82
CA LEU A 36 -17.36 -0.63 2.76
C LEU A 36 -17.87 -2.04 2.43
N VAL A 37 -16.94 -2.96 2.17
CA VAL A 37 -17.21 -4.35 1.78
C VAL A 37 -17.06 -5.29 2.97
N GLY A 38 -16.09 -5.04 3.85
CA GLY A 38 -15.92 -5.83 5.06
C GLY A 38 -14.87 -5.26 5.99
N GLU A 39 -14.85 -5.76 7.22
CA GLU A 39 -13.86 -5.36 8.22
C GLU A 39 -13.55 -6.50 9.19
N GLY A 40 -12.44 -6.40 9.89
CA GLY A 40 -12.05 -7.40 10.90
C GLY A 40 -10.61 -7.24 11.34
N VAL A 41 -10.22 -7.99 12.37
CA VAL A 41 -8.86 -8.00 12.87
C VAL A 41 -8.05 -9.05 12.13
N LEU A 42 -6.88 -8.67 11.61
CA LEU A 42 -5.89 -9.61 11.10
C LEU A 42 -4.57 -9.45 11.85
N THR A 43 -3.85 -10.56 12.00
CA THR A 43 -2.50 -10.54 12.56
C THR A 43 -1.51 -10.21 11.46
N LYS A 44 -0.93 -9.01 11.49
CA LYS A 44 0.05 -8.55 10.50
C LYS A 44 1.48 -8.86 10.96
N MET A 45 2.27 -9.48 10.09
CA MET A 45 3.71 -9.61 10.33
C MET A 45 4.39 -8.24 10.22
N CYS A 46 4.97 -7.82 11.35
CA CYS A 46 5.82 -6.65 11.44
C CYS A 46 7.27 -7.11 11.66
N ARG A 47 8.25 -6.20 11.47
CA ARG A 47 9.69 -6.52 11.53
C ARG A 47 10.13 -7.31 12.78
N LYS A 48 9.52 -7.03 13.94
CA LYS A 48 9.91 -7.62 15.24
C LYS A 48 8.94 -8.72 15.72
N LYS A 49 7.63 -8.54 15.53
CA LYS A 49 6.60 -9.48 16.02
C LYS A 49 5.29 -9.38 15.23
N PRO A 50 4.49 -10.47 15.15
CA PRO A 50 3.11 -10.40 14.68
C PRO A 50 2.32 -9.44 15.58
N LYS A 51 1.49 -8.56 14.99
CA LYS A 51 0.63 -7.65 15.75
C LYS A 51 -0.78 -7.60 15.15
N PRO A 52 -1.84 -7.58 15.98
CA PRO A 52 -3.20 -7.38 15.50
C PRO A 52 -3.36 -5.97 14.92
N ARG A 53 -4.10 -5.88 13.82
CA ARG A 53 -4.45 -4.63 13.15
C ARG A 53 -5.89 -4.73 12.72
N GLN A 54 -6.62 -3.63 12.86
CA GLN A 54 -7.96 -3.53 12.28
C GLN A 54 -7.80 -3.26 10.78
N PHE A 55 -8.44 -4.07 9.96
CA PHE A 55 -8.52 -3.90 8.52
C PHE A 55 -9.96 -3.55 8.10
N PHE A 56 -10.07 -2.70 7.09
CA PHE A 56 -11.31 -2.31 6.44
C PHE A 56 -11.11 -2.45 4.94
N LEU A 57 -11.89 -3.32 4.30
CA LEU A 57 -11.93 -3.46 2.86
C LEU A 57 -13.02 -2.57 2.29
N PHE A 58 -12.62 -1.58 1.50
CA PHE A 58 -13.53 -0.87 0.61
C PHE A 58 -13.44 -1.47 -0.80
N ASN A 59 -14.40 -1.12 -1.65
CA ASN A 59 -14.42 -1.57 -3.04
C ASN A 59 -13.24 -1.06 -3.89
N ASP A 60 -12.54 -0.01 -3.45
CA ASP A 60 -11.41 0.60 -4.16
C ASP A 60 -10.09 0.64 -3.37
N VAL A 61 -10.16 0.55 -2.04
CA VAL A 61 -9.01 0.71 -1.14
C VAL A 61 -9.06 -0.28 0.02
N LEU A 62 -7.90 -0.85 0.38
CA LEU A 62 -7.71 -1.56 1.64
C LEU A 62 -7.11 -0.60 2.67
N VAL A 63 -7.80 -0.43 3.79
CA VAL A 63 -7.37 0.44 4.90
C VAL A 63 -7.02 -0.40 6.10
N TYR A 64 -5.95 -0.05 6.82
CA TYR A 64 -5.65 -0.68 8.10
C TYR A 64 -4.99 0.28 9.09
N GLY A 65 -5.12 -0.03 10.38
CA GLY A 65 -4.58 0.80 11.47
C GLY A 65 -4.19 -0.01 12.69
N SER A 66 -3.41 0.60 13.59
CA SER A 66 -3.12 0.00 14.90
C SER A 66 -4.30 0.21 15.84
N ILE A 67 -4.65 -0.85 16.55
CA ILE A 67 -5.74 -0.84 17.53
C ILE A 67 -5.23 -0.18 18.80
N ILE A 68 -5.84 0.93 19.20
CA ILE A 68 -5.63 1.52 20.53
C ILE A 68 -6.73 1.01 21.46
N ILE A 69 -7.99 1.18 21.03
CA ILE A 69 -9.16 0.68 21.74
C ILE A 69 -10.07 0.05 20.68
N SER A 70 -10.29 -1.26 20.79
CA SER A 70 -11.09 -2.00 19.79
C SER A 70 -12.46 -1.34 19.59
N LYS A 71 -12.87 -1.21 18.33
CA LYS A 71 -14.12 -0.56 17.87
C LYS A 71 -14.35 0.88 18.36
N LYS A 72 -13.35 1.54 18.96
CA LYS A 72 -13.46 2.91 19.48
C LYS A 72 -12.37 3.84 18.98
N LYS A 73 -11.11 3.38 18.93
CA LYS A 73 -9.96 4.22 18.60
C LYS A 73 -8.85 3.45 17.88
N TYR A 74 -8.47 3.96 16.71
CA TYR A 74 -7.39 3.46 15.87
C TYR A 74 -6.38 4.57 15.57
N ASN A 75 -5.14 4.22 15.24
CA ASN A 75 -4.14 5.17 14.74
C ASN A 75 -3.28 4.57 13.63
N ARG A 76 -2.33 5.35 13.10
CA ARG A 76 -1.42 4.93 12.03
C ARG A 76 -2.19 4.35 10.85
N GLN A 77 -3.13 5.14 10.34
CA GLN A 77 -3.95 4.75 9.21
C GLN A 77 -3.08 4.56 7.96
N HIS A 78 -3.28 3.46 7.26
CA HIS A 78 -2.61 3.15 6.01
C HIS A 78 -3.65 2.82 4.95
N LEU A 79 -3.53 3.45 3.78
CA LEU A 79 -4.40 3.25 2.63
C LEU A 79 -3.60 2.55 1.52
N ILE A 80 -4.15 1.48 0.96
CA ILE A 80 -3.57 0.72 -0.15
C ILE A 80 -4.62 0.62 -1.24
N SER A 81 -4.39 1.30 -2.38
CA SER A 81 -5.25 1.17 -3.56
C SER A 81 -5.32 -0.30 -3.98
N LEU A 82 -6.53 -0.82 -4.22
CA LEU A 82 -6.72 -2.21 -4.62
C LEU A 82 -6.28 -2.48 -6.05
N GLU A 83 -6.18 -1.46 -6.90
CA GLU A 83 -5.93 -1.60 -8.34
C GLU A 83 -4.69 -2.46 -8.66
N ASP A 84 -3.65 -2.36 -7.83
CA ASP A 84 -2.38 -3.05 -8.01
C ASP A 84 -2.14 -4.13 -6.92
N VAL A 85 -3.20 -4.57 -6.22
CA VAL A 85 -3.07 -5.58 -5.17
C VAL A 85 -3.03 -6.99 -5.74
N LYS A 86 -1.96 -7.72 -5.44
CA LYS A 86 -1.81 -9.16 -5.71
C LYS A 86 -1.84 -9.93 -4.39
N LEU A 87 -2.42 -11.13 -4.42
CA LEU A 87 -2.54 -12.01 -3.25
C LEU A 87 -1.83 -13.34 -3.50
N GLU A 88 -0.97 -13.75 -2.58
CA GLU A 88 -0.29 -15.04 -2.61
C GLU A 88 -0.51 -15.79 -1.30
N ASN A 89 -0.71 -17.10 -1.37
CA ASN A 89 -0.77 -17.92 -0.16
C ASN A 89 0.59 -17.97 0.53
N VAL A 90 0.55 -18.13 1.85
CA VAL A 90 1.72 -18.49 2.66
C VAL A 90 1.44 -19.85 3.27
N ASP A 91 2.44 -20.71 3.23
CA ASP A 91 2.37 -22.04 3.83
C ASP A 91 2.26 -21.92 5.36
N ASP A 92 1.54 -22.84 5.98
CA ASP A 92 1.40 -22.86 7.43
C ASP A 92 2.75 -23.25 8.07
N GLU A 93 3.25 -22.43 9.00
CA GLU A 93 4.49 -22.69 9.73
C GLU A 93 4.23 -22.71 11.24
N MET A 94 4.50 -23.85 11.90
CA MET A 94 4.36 -24.05 13.35
C MET A 94 2.97 -23.60 13.88
N SER A 95 2.91 -22.44 14.53
CA SER A 95 1.70 -21.84 15.12
C SER A 95 1.04 -20.77 14.24
N LEU A 96 1.68 -20.35 13.16
CA LEU A 96 1.16 -19.33 12.24
C LEU A 96 0.45 -20.00 11.07
N ARG A 97 -0.88 -20.06 11.17
CA ARG A 97 -1.75 -20.70 10.18
C ARG A 97 -2.67 -19.70 9.51
N ASN A 98 -3.19 -20.08 8.34
CA ASN A 98 -4.14 -19.25 7.59
C ASN A 98 -3.51 -17.93 7.11
N GLY A 99 -2.25 -18.00 6.65
CA GLY A 99 -1.49 -16.84 6.18
C GLY A 99 -1.64 -16.55 4.68
N TRP A 100 -1.54 -15.28 4.29
CA TRP A 100 -1.35 -14.85 2.90
C TRP A 100 -0.56 -13.54 2.82
N LYS A 101 0.11 -13.31 1.70
CA LYS A 101 0.76 -12.05 1.36
C LYS A 101 -0.24 -11.13 0.66
N ILE A 102 -0.28 -9.88 1.09
CA ILE A 102 -0.86 -8.77 0.36
C ILE A 102 0.30 -8.00 -0.25
N ILE A 103 0.36 -7.96 -1.58
CA ILE A 103 1.45 -7.35 -2.34
C ILE A 103 0.88 -6.14 -3.07
N SER A 104 1.51 -4.98 -2.92
CA SER A 104 1.16 -3.76 -3.66
C SER A 104 2.44 -2.96 -3.95
N PRO A 105 2.40 -1.99 -4.88
CA PRO A 105 3.58 -1.18 -5.23
C PRO A 105 4.14 -0.37 -4.05
N SER A 106 3.28 0.03 -3.10
CA SER A 106 3.67 0.89 -1.98
C SER A 106 3.95 0.10 -0.69
N LYS A 107 3.28 -1.03 -0.47
CA LYS A 107 3.38 -1.84 0.76
C LYS A 107 3.08 -3.31 0.49
N SER A 108 3.99 -4.18 0.90
CA SER A 108 3.81 -5.63 0.88
C SER A 108 4.01 -6.23 2.26
N PHE A 109 3.14 -7.14 2.69
CA PHE A 109 3.21 -7.77 4.01
C PHE A 109 2.41 -9.07 4.08
N VAL A 110 2.76 -9.90 5.06
CA VAL A 110 2.01 -11.11 5.40
C VAL A 110 0.97 -10.80 6.48
N VAL A 111 -0.23 -11.34 6.33
CA VAL A 111 -1.28 -11.36 7.34
C VAL A 111 -1.76 -12.77 7.60
N TYR A 112 -2.33 -12.99 8.79
CA TYR A 112 -2.97 -14.23 9.20
C TYR A 112 -4.37 -13.93 9.75
N ALA A 113 -5.34 -14.75 9.35
CA ALA A 113 -6.68 -14.75 9.91
C ALA A 113 -6.80 -15.77 11.06
N ALA A 114 -7.80 -15.60 11.93
CA ALA A 114 -8.01 -16.54 13.03
C ALA A 114 -8.46 -17.91 12.50
N THR A 115 -9.23 -17.93 11.41
CA THR A 115 -9.72 -19.17 10.79
C THR A 115 -9.43 -19.27 9.30
N ALA A 116 -9.42 -20.49 8.76
CA ALA A 116 -9.29 -20.75 7.33
C ALA A 116 -10.46 -20.17 6.51
N THR A 117 -11.66 -20.15 7.11
CA THR A 117 -12.86 -19.53 6.53
C THR A 117 -12.66 -18.04 6.34
N GLU A 118 -12.20 -17.34 7.39
CA GLU A 118 -11.93 -15.90 7.31
C GLU A 118 -10.83 -15.58 6.29
N LYS A 119 -9.74 -16.34 6.26
CA LYS A 119 -8.71 -16.20 5.21
C LYS A 119 -9.36 -16.28 3.83
N SER A 120 -10.18 -17.30 3.59
CA SER A 120 -10.83 -17.54 2.30
C SER A 120 -11.77 -16.40 1.92
N GLN A 121 -12.56 -15.90 2.88
CA GLN A 121 -13.48 -14.77 2.69
C GLN A 121 -12.74 -13.47 2.38
N TRP A 122 -11.72 -13.11 3.17
CA TRP A 122 -10.88 -11.94 2.92
C TRP A 122 -10.24 -11.98 1.54
N MET A 123 -9.58 -13.08 1.19
CA MET A 123 -8.92 -13.21 -0.11
C MET A 123 -9.93 -13.16 -1.27
N SER A 124 -11.09 -13.80 -1.12
CA SER A 124 -12.16 -13.77 -2.12
C SER A 124 -12.70 -12.36 -2.35
N HIS A 125 -13.02 -11.63 -1.27
CA HIS A 125 -13.58 -10.29 -1.36
C HIS A 125 -12.58 -9.28 -1.92
N ILE A 126 -11.30 -9.36 -1.52
CA ILE A 126 -10.25 -8.53 -2.10
C ILE A 126 -10.15 -8.81 -3.61
N ARG A 127 -10.03 -10.09 -4.04
CA ARG A 127 -9.96 -10.45 -5.46
C ARG A 127 -11.16 -9.93 -6.25
N LYS A 128 -12.36 -10.05 -5.69
CA LYS A 128 -13.57 -9.53 -6.33
C LYS A 128 -13.49 -8.02 -6.53
N CYS A 129 -13.09 -7.26 -5.51
CA CYS A 129 -12.96 -5.80 -5.62
C CYS A 129 -11.91 -5.40 -6.67
N VAL A 130 -10.75 -6.07 -6.70
CA VAL A 130 -9.72 -5.87 -7.72
C VAL A 130 -10.28 -6.13 -9.12
N ASN A 131 -10.96 -7.26 -9.32
CA ASN A 131 -11.55 -7.60 -10.62
C ASN A 131 -12.63 -6.59 -11.05
N ASP A 132 -13.52 -6.20 -10.14
CA ASP A 132 -14.58 -5.22 -10.40
C ASP A 132 -13.99 -3.85 -10.81
N LEU A 133 -12.89 -3.42 -10.19
CA LEU A 133 -12.15 -2.21 -10.56
C LEU A 133 -11.55 -2.29 -11.98
N LEU A 134 -10.90 -3.41 -12.31
CA LEU A 134 -10.28 -3.62 -13.62
C LEU A 134 -11.35 -3.63 -14.73
N LEU A 135 -12.48 -4.30 -14.50
CA LEU A 135 -13.62 -4.31 -15.42
C LEU A 135 -14.22 -2.92 -15.63
N LYS A 136 -14.42 -2.15 -14.55
CA LYS A 136 -14.94 -0.77 -14.63
C LYS A 136 -14.03 0.17 -15.43
N ARG A 137 -12.73 -0.13 -15.55
CA ARG A 137 -11.77 0.65 -16.34
C ARG A 137 -11.72 0.26 -17.82
N GLY A 138 -12.43 -0.80 -18.23
CA GLY A 138 -12.35 -1.33 -19.59
C GLY A 138 -10.99 -2.00 -19.90
N ILE A 139 -10.25 -2.43 -18.87
CA ILE A 139 -8.95 -3.08 -19.02
C ILE A 139 -9.15 -4.60 -18.83
N THR A 140 -9.25 -5.34 -19.93
CA THR A 140 -8.93 -6.78 -19.92
C THR A 140 -7.44 -6.90 -19.64
N GLN A 141 -7.00 -7.76 -18.71
CA GLN A 141 -5.60 -7.87 -18.28
C GLN A 141 -4.63 -7.84 -19.47
N ASN A 142 -4.02 -6.67 -19.71
CA ASN A 142 -2.94 -6.50 -20.66
C ASN A 142 -1.74 -6.06 -19.83
N SER A 143 -0.82 -7.00 -19.67
CA SER A 143 0.40 -6.98 -18.88
C SER A 143 1.48 -6.08 -19.50
N GLU A 144 1.23 -4.78 -19.64
CA GLU A 144 2.20 -3.86 -20.27
C GLU A 144 2.45 -2.54 -19.51
N ASN A 145 1.91 -2.37 -18.30
CA ASN A 145 2.23 -1.22 -17.43
C ASN A 145 2.67 -1.64 -16.01
N ASP A 146 3.10 -2.89 -15.83
CA ASP A 146 3.68 -3.37 -14.57
C ASP A 146 4.94 -2.55 -14.23
N SER A 147 4.87 -1.81 -13.12
CA SER A 147 6.07 -1.40 -12.41
C SER A 147 6.75 -2.66 -11.86
N PRO A 148 8.02 -2.94 -12.20
CA PRO A 148 8.64 -4.21 -11.90
C PRO A 148 8.84 -4.39 -10.39
N VAL A 149 8.77 -5.66 -9.97
CA VAL A 149 9.10 -6.13 -8.63
C VAL A 149 10.44 -5.51 -8.21
N TRP A 150 10.44 -4.78 -7.08
CA TRP A 150 11.67 -4.30 -6.48
C TRP A 150 12.56 -5.49 -6.15
N VAL A 151 13.69 -5.57 -6.85
CA VAL A 151 14.68 -6.59 -6.61
C VAL A 151 15.32 -6.31 -5.24
N PRO A 152 15.31 -7.26 -4.30
CA PRO A 152 15.99 -7.12 -3.02
C PRO A 152 17.44 -6.67 -3.26
N ASP A 153 17.99 -5.82 -2.38
CA ASP A 153 19.37 -5.36 -2.52
C ASP A 153 20.37 -6.55 -2.58
N SER A 154 20.05 -7.72 -2.00
CA SER A 154 20.87 -8.93 -2.13
C SER A 154 21.03 -9.43 -3.57
N ASP A 155 20.11 -9.10 -4.46
CA ASP A 155 19.96 -9.72 -5.78
C ASP A 155 20.41 -8.78 -6.93
N ALA A 156 20.83 -7.55 -6.61
CA ALA A 156 21.37 -6.58 -7.56
C ALA A 156 22.82 -6.20 -7.19
N SER A 157 23.80 -6.94 -7.72
CA SER A 157 25.23 -6.61 -7.57
C SER A 157 25.68 -5.50 -8.52
N THR A 158 24.90 -5.21 -9.57
CA THR A 158 25.26 -4.28 -10.65
C THR A 158 24.06 -3.44 -11.06
N CYS A 159 24.29 -2.19 -11.49
CA CYS A 159 23.27 -1.26 -11.97
C CYS A 159 22.41 -1.89 -13.08
N MET A 160 21.09 -1.88 -12.90
CA MET A 160 20.15 -2.50 -13.81
C MET A 160 19.98 -1.77 -15.15
N HIS A 161 20.41 -0.51 -15.25
CA HIS A 161 20.43 0.23 -16.51
C HIS A 161 21.72 0.05 -17.30
N CYS A 162 22.85 0.51 -16.75
CA CYS A 162 24.10 0.49 -17.51
C CYS A 162 24.73 -0.90 -17.58
N LYS A 163 24.35 -1.82 -16.67
CA LYS A 163 24.96 -3.15 -16.49
C LYS A 163 26.49 -3.14 -16.31
N LYS A 164 27.08 -1.96 -16.10
CA LYS A 164 28.54 -1.72 -16.01
C LYS A 164 28.99 -1.40 -14.58
N SER A 165 28.19 -0.64 -13.83
CA SER A 165 28.56 -0.20 -12.48
C SER A 165 28.22 -1.27 -11.45
N GLN A 166 29.23 -1.89 -10.85
CA GLN A 166 29.06 -2.78 -9.69
C GLN A 166 28.84 -1.96 -8.43
N PHE A 167 27.88 -2.37 -7.59
CA PHE A 167 27.59 -1.70 -6.34
C PHE A 167 28.58 -2.11 -5.25
N SER A 168 29.00 -1.14 -4.44
CA SER A 168 29.95 -1.31 -3.34
C SER A 168 29.61 -0.35 -2.21
N LEU A 169 30.39 -0.34 -1.12
CA LEU A 169 30.22 0.64 -0.04
C LEU A 169 30.35 2.09 -0.52
N ILE A 170 31.12 2.32 -1.58
CA ILE A 170 31.37 3.64 -2.18
C ILE A 170 30.37 3.91 -3.33
N ASN A 171 30.05 2.91 -4.15
CA ASN A 171 29.03 3.03 -5.19
C ASN A 171 27.69 2.47 -4.69
N ARG A 172 26.96 3.30 -3.95
CA ARG A 172 25.70 2.91 -3.29
C ARG A 172 24.58 2.65 -4.30
N LYS A 173 23.62 1.82 -3.88
CA LYS A 173 22.42 1.50 -4.63
C LYS A 173 21.42 2.65 -4.54
N HIS A 174 20.75 2.93 -5.66
CA HIS A 174 19.60 3.83 -5.69
C HIS A 174 18.46 3.16 -6.40
N HIS A 175 17.24 3.52 -6.05
CA HIS A 175 16.06 3.01 -6.72
C HIS A 175 15.37 4.10 -7.53
N CYS A 176 14.89 3.76 -8.72
CA CYS A 176 13.99 4.65 -9.43
C CYS A 176 12.60 4.59 -8.77
N ARG A 177 12.07 5.73 -8.34
CA ARG A 177 10.74 5.75 -7.68
C ARG A 177 9.58 5.53 -8.66
N LYS A 178 9.81 5.70 -9.97
CA LYS A 178 8.83 5.38 -11.01
C LYS A 178 8.84 3.91 -11.46
N CYS A 179 10.01 3.29 -11.66
CA CYS A 179 10.10 1.91 -12.20
C CYS A 179 10.80 0.91 -11.28
N GLY A 180 11.15 1.27 -10.05
CA GLY A 180 11.67 0.34 -9.04
C GLY A 180 13.05 -0.30 -9.26
N MET A 181 13.68 -0.13 -10.42
CA MET A 181 15.00 -0.71 -10.70
C MET A 181 16.10 -0.15 -9.79
N VAL A 182 17.07 -1.02 -9.44
CA VAL A 182 18.31 -0.67 -8.72
C VAL A 182 19.33 -0.11 -9.71
N VAL A 183 19.73 1.13 -9.51
CA VAL A 183 20.46 1.96 -10.47
C VAL A 183 21.59 2.72 -9.77
N CYS A 184 22.68 2.98 -10.48
CA CYS A 184 23.77 3.83 -9.97
C CYS A 184 23.39 5.31 -10.05
N ASN A 185 24.17 6.16 -9.37
CA ASN A 185 23.90 7.61 -9.34
C ASN A 185 23.86 8.21 -10.75
N ALA A 186 24.80 7.82 -11.62
CA ALA A 186 24.86 8.30 -13.01
C ALA A 186 23.63 7.94 -13.85
N CYS A 187 22.95 6.83 -13.53
CA CYS A 187 21.73 6.40 -14.24
C CYS A 187 20.44 7.00 -13.63
N SER A 188 20.54 7.75 -12.53
CA SER A 188 19.39 8.23 -11.76
C SER A 188 19.62 9.59 -11.12
N ASN A 189 20.38 10.45 -11.77
CA ASN A 189 20.71 11.80 -11.29
C ASN A 189 19.58 12.83 -11.51
N GLN A 190 18.36 12.36 -11.79
CA GLN A 190 17.20 13.20 -12.03
C GLN A 190 16.13 12.96 -10.98
N LYS A 191 15.32 14.00 -10.71
CA LYS A 191 14.14 13.91 -9.86
C LYS A 191 12.89 14.31 -10.65
N TRP A 192 11.75 13.75 -10.27
CA TRP A 192 10.46 14.07 -10.85
C TRP A 192 9.38 14.09 -9.78
N LEU A 193 8.44 15.04 -9.85
CA LEU A 193 7.29 15.06 -8.97
C LEU A 193 6.33 13.93 -9.36
N LEU A 194 6.16 12.97 -8.47
CA LEU A 194 5.21 11.86 -8.61
C LEU A 194 4.08 12.13 -7.61
N PRO A 195 3.01 12.86 -8.00
CA PRO A 195 2.02 13.39 -7.05
C PRO A 195 1.28 12.30 -6.26
N GLN A 196 1.23 11.08 -6.81
CA GLN A 196 0.64 9.91 -6.15
C GLN A 196 1.55 9.30 -5.07
N GLN A 197 2.83 9.70 -4.99
CA GLN A 197 3.83 9.14 -4.08
C GLN A 197 4.39 10.18 -3.10
N SER A 198 4.55 11.45 -3.51
CA SER A 198 5.09 12.53 -2.67
C SER A 198 4.70 13.91 -3.21
N SER A 199 4.62 14.89 -2.30
CA SER A 199 4.55 16.33 -2.63
C SER A 199 5.89 16.90 -3.11
N HIS A 200 7.00 16.15 -2.96
CA HIS A 200 8.34 16.57 -3.36
C HIS A 200 8.87 15.72 -4.54
N PRO A 201 9.77 16.26 -5.38
CA PRO A 201 10.40 15.50 -6.45
C PRO A 201 11.19 14.30 -5.95
N LEU A 202 10.88 13.11 -6.47
CA LEU A 202 11.51 11.85 -6.13
C LEU A 202 12.52 11.42 -7.20
N ARG A 203 13.59 10.72 -6.79
CA ARG A 203 14.61 10.22 -7.72
C ARG A 203 14.02 9.28 -8.77
N VAL A 204 14.31 9.54 -10.04
CA VAL A 204 13.93 8.68 -11.16
C VAL A 204 15.15 8.34 -12.01
N CYS A 205 15.15 7.19 -12.65
CA CYS A 205 16.17 6.87 -13.63
C CYS A 205 16.03 7.76 -14.88
N LEU A 206 17.11 7.88 -15.64
CA LEU A 206 17.14 8.67 -16.88
C LEU A 206 16.06 8.24 -17.88
N THR A 207 15.81 6.94 -18.01
CA THR A 207 14.76 6.41 -18.89
C THR A 207 13.37 6.90 -18.47
N CYS A 208 13.03 6.79 -17.19
CA CYS A 208 11.73 7.26 -16.68
C CYS A 208 11.61 8.77 -16.79
N TYR A 209 12.70 9.50 -16.51
CA TYR A 209 12.73 10.96 -16.67
C TYR A 209 12.41 11.36 -18.11
N MET A 210 13.05 10.74 -19.10
CA MET A 210 12.78 10.99 -20.52
C MET A 210 11.35 10.65 -20.95
N GLN A 211 10.77 9.58 -20.42
CA GLN A 211 9.37 9.23 -20.71
C GLN A 211 8.42 10.27 -20.12
N LEU A 212 8.66 10.67 -18.88
CA LEU A 212 7.86 11.67 -18.16
C LEU A 212 7.95 13.06 -18.80
N THR A 213 9.12 13.49 -19.25
CA THR A 213 9.30 14.76 -19.97
C THR A 213 8.56 14.74 -21.30
N LYS A 214 8.62 13.65 -22.06
CA LYS A 214 7.84 13.49 -23.30
C LYS A 214 6.34 13.55 -23.04
N SER A 215 5.84 12.89 -22.00
CA SER A 215 4.42 12.93 -21.61
C SER A 215 3.98 14.33 -21.15
N LYS A 216 4.87 15.11 -20.51
CA LYS A 216 4.59 16.49 -20.07
C LYS A 216 4.57 17.49 -21.24
N ASN A 217 5.35 17.25 -22.29
CA ASN A 217 5.41 18.13 -23.46
C ASN A 217 4.18 18.00 -24.39
N MET A 218 3.35 16.98 -24.23
CA MET A 218 2.04 16.88 -24.90
C MET A 218 0.94 17.70 -24.21
N THR A 219 1.16 18.18 -22.97
CA THR A 219 0.16 18.93 -22.19
C THR A 219 0.50 20.42 -21.99
N GLY A 220 1.50 20.95 -22.71
CA GLY A 220 1.67 22.39 -22.89
C GLY A 220 1.96 23.21 -21.63
N VAL A 221 2.72 22.68 -20.66
CA VAL A 221 3.21 23.48 -19.51
C VAL A 221 4.73 23.38 -19.40
N THR A 222 5.39 24.48 -19.76
CA THR A 222 6.86 24.68 -19.73
C THR A 222 7.44 24.57 -18.31
N PRO A 223 8.60 23.91 -18.12
CA PRO A 223 9.31 23.88 -16.84
C PRO A 223 10.41 24.94 -16.73
N THR A 224 10.52 25.57 -15.56
CA THR A 224 11.74 26.26 -15.12
C THR A 224 12.77 25.23 -14.63
N PRO A 225 14.05 25.33 -15.00
CA PRO A 225 15.11 24.49 -14.46
C PRO A 225 15.52 25.02 -13.08
N VAL A 226 15.44 24.18 -12.06
CA VAL A 226 16.09 24.42 -10.76
C VAL A 226 17.24 23.43 -10.67
N HIS A 227 18.43 23.91 -11.02
CA HIS A 227 19.67 23.38 -10.48
C HIS A 227 19.86 24.07 -9.14
N ASP A 228 19.95 23.28 -8.07
CA ASP A 228 20.56 23.77 -6.84
C ASP A 228 21.38 22.63 -6.22
N ASP A 229 22.68 22.91 -6.11
CA ASP A 229 23.67 22.10 -5.41
C ASP A 229 23.55 22.42 -3.94
N THR A 230 23.03 21.50 -3.13
CA THR A 230 23.32 21.52 -1.69
C THR A 230 23.30 20.11 -1.13
N SER A 231 24.47 19.71 -0.64
CA SER A 231 24.65 18.58 0.27
C SER A 231 23.87 18.83 1.55
N GLY A 232 22.85 18.01 1.80
CA GLY A 232 22.10 17.97 3.04
C GLY A 232 21.95 16.52 3.48
N GLU A 233 22.37 16.25 4.71
CA GLU A 233 22.41 14.95 5.36
C GLU A 233 21.01 14.33 5.46
N ASP A 234 20.90 13.05 5.08
CA ASP A 234 19.72 12.23 5.37
C ASP A 234 19.68 12.00 6.89
N THR A 235 18.89 12.79 7.61
CA THR A 235 18.46 12.47 8.97
C THR A 235 17.49 11.30 8.87
N SER A 236 17.91 10.15 9.35
CA SER A 236 17.06 8.98 9.56
C SER A 236 15.95 9.31 10.55
N ASP A 237 14.70 9.10 10.13
CA ASP A 237 13.52 9.14 11.00
C ASP A 237 13.65 8.09 12.11
N GLU A 238 14.17 8.52 13.26
CA GLU A 238 13.95 7.90 14.55
C GLU A 238 12.63 8.40 15.12
N GLU A 239 11.61 7.55 15.25
CA GLU A 239 10.59 7.66 16.31
C GLU A 239 10.06 6.24 16.64
N ASP A 240 10.83 5.54 17.46
CA ASP A 240 10.32 4.46 18.33
C ASP A 240 9.82 5.17 19.60
N ASP A 241 8.52 5.09 19.89
CA ASP A 241 8.00 5.45 21.21
C ASP A 241 7.15 4.29 21.72
N ASP A 242 7.65 3.71 22.80
CA ASP A 242 7.16 2.54 23.50
C ASP A 242 6.15 2.99 24.56
N ARG A 243 4.92 2.50 24.47
CA ARG A 243 4.02 2.43 25.63
C ARG A 243 3.33 1.08 25.62
N THR A 244 3.85 0.21 26.46
CA THR A 244 3.15 -0.94 27.01
C THR A 244 1.97 -0.45 27.84
N ASP A 245 0.78 -0.95 27.54
CA ASP A 245 -0.23 -1.15 28.58
C ASP A 245 -0.90 -2.49 28.34
N GLY A 246 -0.81 -3.33 29.38
CA GLY A 246 -1.56 -4.57 29.47
C GLY A 246 -3.02 -4.24 29.77
N ALA A 247 -3.92 -4.81 28.97
CA ALA A 247 -5.32 -4.91 29.33
C ALA A 247 -5.80 -6.30 28.92
N THR A 248 -5.95 -7.17 29.92
CA THR A 248 -6.80 -8.36 29.84
C THR A 248 -8.24 -7.87 29.66
N GLY A 249 -8.80 -8.07 28.48
CA GLY A 249 -10.18 -7.74 28.14
C GLY A 249 -10.77 -8.84 27.29
N GLU A 250 -11.99 -9.23 27.64
CA GLU A 250 -12.74 -10.39 27.16
C GLU A 250 -12.81 -10.49 25.63
N ALA A 251 -12.61 -11.69 25.11
CA ALA A 251 -12.73 -12.00 23.68
C ALA A 251 -14.21 -11.93 23.26
N GLN A 252 -14.61 -10.81 22.67
CA GLN A 252 -15.92 -10.65 22.02
C GLN A 252 -15.77 -10.06 20.61
N ASP A 253 -15.95 -10.98 19.65
CA ASP A 253 -16.18 -10.84 18.22
C ASP A 253 -15.21 -9.93 17.42
N ASP A 254 -14.00 -10.47 17.22
CA ASP A 254 -12.96 -9.99 16.29
C ASP A 254 -13.11 -10.62 14.89
N THR A 255 -14.25 -11.23 14.58
CA THR A 255 -14.44 -11.99 13.33
C THR A 255 -14.61 -11.08 12.11
N PHE A 256 -14.24 -11.60 10.94
CA PHE A 256 -14.50 -10.90 9.68
C PHE A 256 -16.00 -10.65 9.49
N THR A 257 -16.40 -9.39 9.49
CA THR A 257 -17.76 -8.97 9.19
C THR A 257 -17.82 -8.52 7.73
N ALA A 258 -18.42 -9.37 6.89
CA ALA A 258 -18.81 -8.97 5.54
C ALA A 258 -20.09 -8.14 5.61
N TYR A 259 -20.08 -6.97 4.97
CA TYR A 259 -21.29 -6.19 4.79
C TYR A 259 -21.89 -6.58 3.43
N ASP A 260 -23.18 -6.92 3.39
CA ASP A 260 -23.94 -7.48 2.25
C ASP A 260 -23.73 -6.76 0.91
N VAL A 261 -22.55 -6.94 0.30
CA VAL A 261 -22.18 -6.50 -1.04
C VAL A 261 -22.08 -7.71 -1.98
N ILE A 262 -22.16 -8.93 -1.42
CA ILE A 262 -21.84 -10.20 -2.08
C ILE A 262 -22.70 -11.33 -1.45
N ASN A 263 -24.02 -11.27 -1.63
CA ASN A 263 -24.86 -12.48 -1.64
C ASN A 263 -25.39 -12.63 -3.07
#